data_AF-A0A965UY56-F1
#
_entry.id   AF-A0A965UY56-F1
#
_cell.length_a   1.000
_cell.length_b   1.000
_cell.length_c   1.000
_cell.angle_alpha   90.00
_cell.angle_beta   90.00
_cell.angle_gamma   90.00
#
_symmetry.space_group_name_H-M   'P 1'
#
loop_
_entity.id
_entity.type
_entity.pdbx_description
1 polymer ?
#
loop_
_entity_poly.entity_id
_entity_poly.type
_entity_poly.pdbx_seq_one_letter_code
_entity_poly.pdbx_strand_id
1 'polypeptide(L)'
;MKMPANSLLRQAPAVLNIGIDGFNDSISRNGGQVDHLGWRPPGNADPVLAWNLARLMDDPRITAANQEVTQRPAPCGKTLPCAPMACGPR
;
A
#
# COMPACT_ATOMS: atom_id res chain seq x y z
N MET A 1 -18.28 -6.30 -20.13
CA MET A 1 -16.98 -6.97 -20.23
C MET A 1 -16.80 -7.83 -18.98
N LYS A 2 -16.88 -9.17 -19.07
CA LYS A 2 -16.63 -10.06 -17.92
C LYS A 2 -15.12 -10.26 -17.83
N MET A 3 -14.48 -9.78 -16.77
CA MET A 3 -13.11 -10.22 -16.49
C MET A 3 -13.14 -11.73 -16.22
N PRO A 4 -12.27 -12.52 -16.85
CA PRO A 4 -12.17 -13.93 -16.53
C PRO A 4 -11.85 -14.07 -15.05
N ALA A 5 -12.57 -14.94 -14.36
CA ALA A 5 -12.41 -15.10 -12.92
C ALA A 5 -11.00 -15.65 -12.65
N ASN A 6 -10.16 -14.82 -12.02
CA ASN A 6 -8.80 -15.19 -11.67
C ASN A 6 -8.84 -16.28 -10.59
N SER A 7 -8.31 -17.47 -10.89
CA SER A 7 -8.29 -18.60 -9.97
C SER A 7 -7.60 -18.27 -8.65
N LEU A 8 -6.61 -17.37 -8.67
CA LEU A 8 -5.90 -16.90 -7.47
C LEU A 8 -6.83 -16.21 -6.45
N LEU A 9 -7.94 -15.62 -6.90
CA LEU A 9 -8.93 -14.94 -6.05
C LEU A 9 -10.13 -15.83 -5.71
N ARG A 10 -10.20 -17.05 -6.25
CA ARG A 10 -11.29 -18.01 -6.03
C ARG A 10 -10.93 -19.12 -5.05
N GLN A 11 -9.72 -19.08 -4.52
CA GLN A 11 -9.18 -20.02 -3.55
C GLN A 11 -8.74 -19.26 -2.31
N ALA A 12 -8.51 -19.97 -1.21
CA ALA A 12 -7.88 -19.40 -0.03
C ALA A 12 -6.55 -18.74 -0.44
N PRO A 13 -6.35 -17.44 -0.17
CA PRO A 13 -5.14 -16.75 -0.61
C PRO A 13 -3.97 -17.12 0.29
N ALA A 14 -2.78 -17.24 -0.31
CA ALA A 14 -1.51 -17.20 0.40
C ALA A 14 -0.94 -15.79 0.27
N VAL A 15 -0.70 -15.12 1.40
CA VAL A 15 -0.37 -13.69 1.46
C VAL A 15 0.94 -13.48 2.20
N LEU A 16 1.85 -12.71 1.61
CA LEU A 16 2.99 -12.11 2.32
C LEU A 16 2.58 -10.70 2.77
N ASN A 17 2.31 -10.51 4.05
CA ASN A 17 1.99 -9.19 4.60
C ASN A 17 3.26 -8.40 4.87
N ILE A 18 3.37 -7.19 4.31
CA ILE A 18 4.47 -6.25 4.53
C ILE A 18 3.82 -4.98 5.10
N GLY A 19 3.76 -4.84 6.42
CA GLY A 19 3.04 -3.72 7.03
C GLY A 19 2.62 -3.94 8.46
N ILE A 20 1.36 -3.63 8.78
CA ILE A 20 0.82 -3.73 10.14
C ILE A 20 0.26 -5.13 10.43
N ASP A 21 0.51 -5.62 11.64
CA ASP A 21 0.09 -6.96 12.08
C ASP A 21 -1.44 -7.16 12.07
N GLY A 22 -2.20 -6.08 12.29
CA GLY A 22 -3.67 -6.13 12.40
C GLY A 22 -4.38 -6.64 11.15
N PHE A 23 -3.72 -6.70 10.00
CA PHE A 23 -4.28 -7.30 8.78
C PHE A 23 -4.21 -8.83 8.76
N ASN A 24 -3.32 -9.45 9.52
CA ASN A 24 -3.11 -10.89 9.53
C ASN A 24 -4.40 -11.62 9.97
N ASP A 25 -5.04 -11.14 11.03
CA ASP A 25 -6.24 -11.76 11.62
C ASP A 25 -7.41 -11.86 10.63
N SER A 26 -7.58 -10.85 9.79
CA SER A 26 -8.65 -10.83 8.80
C SER A 26 -8.41 -11.87 7.71
N ILE A 27 -7.16 -12.14 7.35
CA ILE A 27 -6.82 -13.12 6.33
C ILE A 27 -6.93 -14.55 6.90
N SER A 28 -6.34 -14.80 8.07
CA SER A 28 -6.35 -16.12 8.70
C SER A 28 -7.77 -16.56 9.11
N ARG A 29 -8.61 -15.65 9.63
CA ARG A 29 -10.01 -15.98 9.99
C ARG A 29 -10.88 -16.36 8.79
N ASN A 30 -10.51 -15.92 7.59
CA ASN A 30 -11.21 -16.24 6.35
C ASN A 30 -10.55 -17.40 5.57
N GLY A 31 -9.72 -18.20 6.25
CA GLY A 31 -9.10 -19.41 5.70
C GLY A 31 -7.88 -19.18 4.83
N GLY A 32 -7.38 -17.94 4.72
CA GLY A 32 -6.13 -17.62 4.03
C GLY A 32 -4.89 -17.96 4.88
N GLN A 33 -3.75 -18.12 4.20
CA GLN A 33 -2.44 -18.28 4.83
C GLN A 33 -1.69 -16.95 4.78
N VAL A 34 -1.01 -16.60 5.88
CA VAL A 34 -0.22 -15.36 6.01
C VAL A 34 1.17 -15.66 6.51
N ASP A 35 2.16 -15.17 5.76
CA ASP A 35 3.50 -14.91 6.27
C ASP A 35 3.65 -13.40 6.48
N HIS A 36 4.14 -12.99 7.65
CA HIS A 36 4.33 -11.57 7.96
C HIS A 36 5.81 -11.20 7.88
N LEU A 37 6.12 -10.24 7.02
CA LEU A 37 7.41 -9.59 6.97
C LEU A 37 7.33 -8.28 7.77
N GLY A 38 8.01 -8.26 8.92
CA GLY A 38 8.17 -7.10 9.80
C GLY A 38 9.08 -6.03 9.19
N TRP A 39 8.73 -5.56 7.99
CA TRP A 39 9.48 -4.57 7.25
C TRP A 39 9.38 -3.20 7.92
N ARG A 40 10.50 -2.49 7.95
CA ARG A 40 10.59 -1.13 8.47
C ARG A 40 11.28 -0.25 7.42
N PRO A 41 10.83 1.00 7.23
CA PRO A 41 11.49 1.90 6.31
C PRO A 41 12.96 2.14 6.74
N PRO A 42 13.87 2.33 5.78
CA PRO A 42 15.26 2.67 6.08
C PRO A 42 15.32 3.97 6.90
N GLY A 43 16.08 3.92 8.00
CA GLY A 43 16.07 4.93 9.08
C GLY A 43 16.18 4.34 10.49
N ASN A 44 16.22 3.01 10.62
CA ASN A 44 16.53 2.24 11.83
C ASN A 44 15.71 2.62 13.09
N ALA A 45 14.43 2.99 12.90
CA ALA A 45 13.57 3.47 13.99
C ALA A 45 14.16 4.67 14.75
N ASP A 46 14.85 5.58 14.06
CA ASP A 46 15.25 6.87 14.63
C ASP A 46 13.98 7.59 15.15
N PRO A 47 13.84 7.74 16.48
CA PRO A 47 12.62 8.28 17.06
C PRO A 47 12.45 9.76 16.74
N VAL A 48 13.54 10.49 16.50
CA VAL A 48 13.49 11.90 16.09
C VAL A 48 13.01 12.02 14.66
N LEU A 49 13.52 11.18 13.75
CA LEU A 49 13.05 11.15 12.37
C LEU A 49 11.58 10.70 12.28
N ALA A 50 11.21 9.66 13.04
CA ALA A 50 9.83 9.18 13.12
C ALA A 50 8.88 10.27 13.63
N TRP A 51 9.29 11.02 14.66
CA TRP A 51 8.50 12.13 15.19
C TRP A 51 8.41 13.31 14.23
N ASN A 52 9.49 13.66 13.54
CA ASN A 52 9.48 14.69 12.51
C ASN A 52 8.55 14.31 11.34
N LEU A 53 8.57 13.03 10.94
CA LEU A 53 7.63 12.51 9.93
C LEU A 53 6.18 12.59 10.42
N ALA A 54 5.90 12.17 11.66
CA ALA A 54 4.57 12.26 12.24
C ALA A 54 4.04 13.71 12.27
N ARG A 55 4.90 14.67 12.65
CA ARG A 55 4.56 16.10 12.62
C ARG A 55 4.31 16.62 11.21
N LEU A 56 5.04 16.12 10.22
CA LEU A 56 4.79 16.48 8.81
C LEU A 56 3.46 15.88 8.34
N MET A 57 3.15 14.64 8.72
CA MET A 57 1.86 14.00 8.38
C MET A 57 0.65 14.71 9.02
N ASP A 58 0.83 15.40 10.14
CA ASP A 58 -0.18 16.21 10.82
C ASP A 58 -0.25 17.67 10.29
N ASP A 59 0.46 17.99 9.20
CA ASP A 59 0.41 19.33 8.59
C ASP A 59 -0.98 19.59 7.97
N PRO A 60 -1.68 20.68 8.35
CA PRO A 60 -2.99 21.02 7.79
C PRO A 60 -2.99 21.16 6.27
N ARG A 61 -1.86 21.54 5.65
CA ARG A 61 -1.72 21.65 4.20
C ARG A 61 -1.73 20.28 3.53
N ILE A 62 -1.12 19.26 4.15
CA ILE A 62 -1.15 17.88 3.66
C ILE A 62 -2.57 17.33 3.78
N THR A 63 -3.24 17.60 4.90
CA THR A 63 -4.66 17.22 5.08
C THR A 63 -5.55 17.86 4.01
N ALA A 64 -5.41 19.16 3.75
CA ALA A 64 -6.18 19.87 2.73
C ALA A 64 -5.92 19.32 1.31
N ALA A 65 -4.65 19.08 0.95
CA ALA A 65 -4.30 18.50 -0.35
C ALA A 65 -4.85 17.08 -0.53
N ASN A 66 -4.79 16.25 0.51
CA ASN A 66 -5.36 14.90 0.49
C ASN A 66 -6.88 14.92 0.38
N GLN A 67 -7.55 15.86 1.06
CA GLN A 67 -8.98 16.08 0.93
C GLN A 67 -9.37 16.47 -0.50
N GLU A 68 -8.62 17.36 -1.15
CA GLU A 68 -8.87 17.74 -2.55
C GLU A 68 -8.79 16.51 -3.48
N VAL A 69 -7.75 15.69 -3.35
CA VAL A 69 -7.58 14.49 -4.19
C VAL A 69 -8.66 13.45 -3.91
N THR A 70 -9.10 13.32 -2.65
CA THR A 70 -10.14 12.35 -2.25
C THR A 70 -11.54 12.78 -2.70
N GLN A 71 -11.81 14.09 -2.69
CA GLN A 71 -13.10 14.66 -3.11
C GLN A 71 -13.20 14.76 -4.63
N ARG A 72 -12.06 14.78 -5.34
CA ARG A 72 -12.04 14.68 -6.80
C ARG A 72 -12.37 13.24 -7.19
N PRO A 73 -13.44 12.97 -7.96
CA PRO A 73 -13.68 11.65 -8.50
C PRO A 73 -12.45 11.23 -9.31
N ALA A 74 -11.76 10.18 -8.85
CA ALA A 74 -10.71 9.57 -9.63
C ALA A 74 -11.36 9.14 -10.97
N PRO A 75 -10.84 9.56 -12.13
CA PRO A 75 -11.36 9.07 -13.39
C PRO A 75 -11.17 7.55 -13.36
N CYS A 76 -12.30 6.84 -13.27
CA CYS A 76 -12.35 5.40 -13.37
C CYS A 76 -11.71 5.04 -14.72
N GLY A 77 -10.48 4.51 -14.71
CA GLY A 77 -9.76 4.12 -15.93
C GLY A 77 -8.38 4.73 -16.19
N LYS A 78 -7.71 5.37 -15.23
CA LYS A 78 -6.26 5.60 -15.36
C LYS A 78 -5.49 4.36 -14.91
N THR A 79 -5.25 3.44 -15.84
CA THR A 79 -4.15 2.49 -15.73
C THR A 79 -2.89 3.29 -15.44
N LEU A 80 -2.25 3.09 -14.29
CA LEU A 80 -0.87 3.53 -14.09
C LEU A 80 -0.04 2.82 -15.17
N PRO A 81 0.55 3.50 -16.17
CA PRO A 81 1.61 2.86 -16.91
C PRO A 81 2.71 2.61 -15.89
N CYS A 82 3.09 1.34 -15.68
CA CYS A 82 4.44 1.05 -15.23
C CYS A 82 5.36 1.79 -16.20
N ALA A 83 5.97 2.89 -15.76
CA ALA A 83 7.05 3.47 -16.52
C ALA A 83 8.13 2.38 -16.59
N PRO A 84 8.55 1.93 -17.79
CA PRO A 84 9.72 1.09 -17.87
C PRO A 84 10.86 1.89 -17.25
N MET A 85 11.49 1.27 -16.27
CA MET A 85 12.77 1.62 -15.69
C MET A 85 13.65 2.28 -16.76
N ALA A 86 14.06 3.52 -16.51
CA ALA A 86 14.97 4.23 -17.40
C ALA A 86 16.29 3.44 -17.51
N CYS A 87 16.41 2.61 -18.54
CA CYS A 87 17.70 2.11 -19.00
C CYS A 87 18.43 3.30 -19.62
N GLY A 88 19.35 3.89 -18.86
CA GLY A 88 20.32 4.84 -19.41
C GLY A 88 21.25 4.16 -20.42
N PRO A 89 21.77 4.88 -21.42
CA PRO A 89 22.72 4.33 -22.38
C PRO A 89 24.06 4.03 -21.70
N ARG A 90 24.69 2.94 -22.14
CA ARG A 90 26.05 2.54 -21.77
C ARG A 90 27.09 3.52 -22.30
#